data_AF-A0A607GYJ7-F1
#
_entry.id   AF-A0A607GYJ7-F1
#
_cell.length_a   1.000
_cell.length_b   1.000
_cell.length_c   1.000
_cell.angle_alpha   90.00
_cell.angle_beta   90.00
_cell.angle_gamma   90.00
#
_symmetry.space_group_name_H-M   'P 1'
#
loop_
_entity.id
_entity.type
_entity.pdbx_description
1 polymer ?
#
loop_
_entity_poly.entity_id
_entity_poly.type
_entity_poly.pdbx_seq_one_letter_code
_entity_poly.pdbx_strand_id
1 'polypeptide(L)'
;WEGWLSTWMSNAFASRDNNINTRSTWDYVNQTFVRDVRAGYKEYARVWQAYGYDDTPPYVITGVINSNSDDLVDGLTRRPLQKNINGVWYNIDFI
;
A
#
# COMPACT_ATOMS: atom_id res chain seq x y z
N TRP A 1 47.80 6.78 -32.93
CA TRP A 1 47.36 5.52 -32.29
C TRP A 1 46.74 5.89 -30.95
N GLU A 2 45.65 6.68 -30.95
CA GLU A 2 45.23 7.48 -29.78
C GLU A 2 43.76 7.26 -29.34
N GLY A 3 42.98 6.47 -30.09
CA GLY A 3 41.53 6.33 -29.85
C GLY A 3 41.12 5.14 -28.97
N TRP A 4 42.03 4.21 -28.70
CA TRP A 4 41.69 2.97 -27.98
C TRP A 4 41.36 3.23 -26.52
N LEU A 5 42.15 4.06 -25.85
CA LEU A 5 41.94 4.40 -24.44
C LEU A 5 40.65 5.21 -24.26
N SER A 6 40.41 6.20 -25.12
CA SER A 6 39.18 7.01 -25.06
C SER A 6 37.94 6.17 -25.34
N THR A 7 37.98 5.30 -26.35
CA THR A 7 36.87 4.39 -26.67
C THR A 7 36.58 3.44 -25.51
N TRP A 8 37.63 2.85 -24.92
CA TRP A 8 37.48 1.95 -23.77
C TRP A 8 36.88 2.68 -22.56
N MET A 9 37.37 3.88 -22.24
CA MET A 9 36.84 4.69 -21.14
C MET A 9 35.37 5.06 -21.35
N SER A 10 35.00 5.50 -22.57
CA SER A 10 33.61 5.82 -22.90
C SER A 10 32.68 4.61 -22.74
N ASN A 11 33.10 3.43 -23.19
CA ASN A 11 32.33 2.20 -23.04
C ASN A 11 32.18 1.78 -21.57
N ALA A 12 33.25 1.94 -20.78
CA ALA A 12 33.23 1.65 -19.35
C ALA A 12 32.28 2.60 -18.60
N PHE A 13 32.30 3.91 -18.89
CA PHE A 13 31.38 4.87 -18.28
C PHE A 13 29.93 4.63 -18.69
N ALA A 14 29.66 4.40 -19.98
CA ALA A 14 28.31 4.05 -20.44
C ALA A 14 27.76 2.79 -19.77
N SER A 15 28.62 1.78 -19.54
CA SER A 15 28.23 0.55 -18.84
C SER A 15 27.89 0.80 -17.36
N ARG A 16 28.61 1.70 -16.69
CA ARG A 16 28.31 2.10 -15.30
C ARG A 16 27.04 2.93 -15.22
N ASP A 17 26.87 3.90 -16.11
CA ASP A 17 25.69 4.77 -16.15
C ASP A 17 24.42 3.95 -16.43
N ASN A 18 24.48 3.01 -17.38
CA ASN A 18 23.38 2.08 -17.64
C ASN A 18 23.04 1.23 -16.40
N ASN A 19 24.04 0.71 -15.68
CA ASN A 19 23.81 -0.05 -14.45
C ASN A 19 23.22 0.80 -13.32
N ILE A 20 23.71 2.03 -13.14
CA ILE A 20 23.20 2.97 -12.13
C ILE A 20 21.76 3.34 -12.45
N ASN A 21 21.47 3.68 -13.71
CA ASN A 21 20.11 3.97 -14.15
C ASN A 21 19.20 2.77 -13.86
N THR A 22 19.56 1.54 -14.22
CA THR A 22 18.72 0.36 -13.93
C THR A 22 18.42 0.20 -12.43
N ARG A 23 19.42 0.42 -11.55
CA ARG A 23 19.23 0.32 -10.09
C ARG A 23 18.47 1.49 -9.48
N SER A 24 18.56 2.68 -10.07
CA SER A 24 18.04 3.93 -9.53
C SER A 24 16.68 4.36 -10.08
N THR A 25 16.14 3.73 -11.13
CA THR A 25 15.09 4.38 -11.96
C THR A 25 13.67 3.84 -11.79
N TRP A 26 13.45 2.54 -11.61
CA TRP A 26 12.09 1.98 -11.57
C TRP A 26 11.90 0.86 -10.55
N ASP A 27 12.79 -0.13 -10.52
CA ASP A 27 12.65 -1.27 -9.62
C ASP A 27 12.75 -0.85 -8.15
N TYR A 28 13.74 0.00 -7.83
CA TYR A 28 13.87 0.54 -6.49
C TYR A 28 12.65 1.36 -6.07
N VAL A 29 12.15 2.22 -6.96
CA VAL A 29 10.99 3.08 -6.67
C VAL A 29 9.73 2.22 -6.45
N ASN A 30 9.48 1.27 -7.34
CA ASN A 30 8.32 0.37 -7.26
C ASN A 30 8.33 -0.49 -6.01
N GLN A 31 9.50 -0.93 -5.54
CA GLN A 31 9.66 -1.79 -4.36
C GLN A 31 9.67 -1.03 -3.04
N THR A 32 10.05 0.25 -3.04
CA THR A 32 10.31 1.00 -1.81
C THR A 32 9.13 1.86 -1.38
N PHE A 33 8.40 2.45 -2.32
CA PHE A 33 7.40 3.46 -2.01
C PHE A 33 5.97 2.93 -2.15
N VAL A 34 5.09 3.48 -1.33
CA VAL A 34 3.64 3.30 -1.50
C VAL A 34 3.22 4.01 -2.78
N ARG A 35 2.65 3.28 -3.71
CA ARG A 35 2.14 3.83 -4.98
C ARG A 35 0.64 4.08 -5.00
N ASP A 36 -0.10 3.47 -4.07
CA ASP A 36 -1.54 3.64 -3.95
C ASP A 36 -2.03 3.23 -2.55
N VAL A 37 -3.20 3.73 -2.17
CA VAL A 37 -3.91 3.38 -0.94
C VAL A 37 -5.39 3.15 -1.23
N ARG A 38 -5.99 2.17 -0.56
CA ARG A 38 -7.43 1.90 -0.72
C ARG A 38 -8.08 1.39 0.56
N ALA A 39 -9.39 1.55 0.61
CA ALA A 39 -10.24 0.72 1.46
C ALA A 39 -10.53 -0.60 0.73
N GLY A 40 -10.18 -1.74 1.34
CA GLY A 40 -10.43 -3.08 0.79
C GLY A 40 -11.90 -3.46 0.79
N TYR A 41 -12.24 -4.74 0.87
CA TYR A 41 -13.65 -5.14 0.84
C TYR A 41 -14.43 -4.68 2.08
N LYS A 42 -15.73 -4.43 1.89
CA LYS A 42 -16.66 -4.08 2.97
C LYS A 42 -17.03 -5.33 3.76
N GLU A 43 -16.90 -5.23 5.08
CA GLU A 43 -17.37 -6.21 6.04
C GLU A 43 -18.43 -5.60 6.95
N TYR A 44 -19.28 -6.44 7.53
CA TYR A 44 -20.26 -6.05 8.53
C TYR A 44 -19.86 -6.61 9.90
N ALA A 45 -19.97 -5.80 10.95
CA ALA A 45 -19.81 -6.20 12.33
C ALA A 45 -21.09 -5.85 13.10
N ARG A 46 -21.71 -6.85 13.75
CA ARG A 46 -22.85 -6.63 14.63
C ARG A 46 -22.37 -6.09 15.97
N VAL A 47 -23.01 -5.04 16.48
CA VAL A 47 -22.67 -4.46 17.80
C VAL A 47 -23.83 -4.55 18.78
N TRP A 48 -25.08 -4.47 18.31
CA TRP A 48 -26.24 -4.64 19.18
C TRP A 48 -26.40 -6.09 19.62
N GLN A 49 -26.58 -6.30 20.93
CA GLN A 49 -26.59 -7.62 21.57
C GLN A 49 -25.33 -8.45 21.24
N ALA A 50 -24.20 -7.80 21.05
CA ALA A 50 -22.90 -8.41 20.80
C ALA A 50 -21.83 -7.77 21.70
N TYR A 51 -20.57 -8.17 21.57
CA TYR A 51 -19.45 -7.66 22.36
C TYR A 51 -19.00 -6.23 22.00
N GLY A 52 -19.82 -5.48 21.27
CA GLY A 52 -19.42 -4.19 20.70
C GLY A 52 -18.36 -4.33 19.60
N TYR A 53 -17.63 -3.24 19.36
CA TYR A 53 -16.54 -3.20 18.40
C TYR A 53 -15.44 -2.31 18.94
N ASP A 54 -14.21 -2.83 18.97
CA ASP A 54 -13.02 -2.09 19.41
C ASP A 54 -12.06 -1.87 18.24
N ASP A 55 -11.05 -1.05 18.44
CA ASP A 55 -10.00 -0.82 17.46
C ASP A 55 -9.38 -2.16 17.03
N THR A 56 -9.54 -2.47 15.76
CA THR A 56 -9.19 -3.78 15.21
C THR A 56 -8.45 -3.56 13.90
N PRO A 57 -7.10 -3.56 13.92
CA PRO A 57 -6.33 -3.55 12.70
C PRO A 57 -6.71 -4.72 11.78
N PRO A 58 -6.71 -4.52 10.46
CA PRO A 58 -6.40 -3.30 9.72
C PRO A 58 -7.62 -2.40 9.43
N TYR A 59 -8.71 -2.54 10.17
CA TYR A 59 -10.03 -2.04 9.76
C TYR A 59 -10.30 -0.62 10.24
N VAL A 60 -10.99 0.13 9.39
CA VAL A 60 -11.67 1.38 9.77
C VAL A 60 -13.18 1.24 9.60
N ILE A 61 -13.94 1.88 10.49
CA ILE A 61 -15.39 1.98 10.37
C ILE A 61 -15.72 2.93 9.22
N THR A 62 -16.59 2.47 8.32
CA THR A 62 -17.04 3.20 7.11
C THR A 62 -18.55 3.40 7.10
N GLY A 63 -19.26 2.89 8.10
CA GLY A 63 -20.69 3.12 8.29
C GLY A 63 -21.15 2.65 9.65
N VAL A 64 -22.13 3.36 10.19
CA VAL A 64 -22.83 3.04 11.45
C VAL A 64 -24.30 2.87 11.08
N ILE A 65 -24.89 1.74 11.45
CA ILE A 65 -26.20 1.31 10.97
C ILE A 65 -27.15 1.19 12.15
N ASN A 66 -28.26 1.90 12.06
CA ASN A 66 -29.49 1.60 12.76
C ASN A 66 -30.54 1.25 11.70
N SER A 67 -30.98 0.00 11.69
CA SER A 67 -31.87 -0.58 10.68
C SER A 67 -33.36 -0.42 11.00
N ASN A 68 -33.69 -0.19 12.28
CA ASN A 68 -35.05 -0.13 12.79
C ASN A 68 -35.48 1.30 13.22
N SER A 69 -34.58 2.28 13.09
CA SER A 69 -34.73 3.69 13.47
C SER A 69 -35.06 3.93 14.95
N ASP A 70 -34.59 3.07 15.85
CA ASP A 70 -34.67 3.28 17.30
C ASP A 70 -33.49 4.13 17.84
N ASP A 71 -33.25 4.08 19.15
CA ASP A 71 -32.17 4.83 19.80
C ASP A 71 -30.81 4.08 19.81
N LEU A 72 -30.72 2.89 19.22
CA LEU A 72 -29.60 1.96 19.36
C LEU A 72 -28.85 1.72 18.04
N VAL A 73 -27.54 1.49 18.09
CA VAL A 73 -26.75 1.10 16.91
C VAL A 73 -26.78 -0.42 16.76
N ASP A 74 -27.24 -0.92 15.62
CA ASP A 74 -27.32 -2.36 15.31
C ASP A 74 -25.98 -2.95 14.89
N GLY A 75 -25.27 -2.22 14.03
CA GLY A 75 -24.07 -2.71 13.37
C GLY A 75 -23.22 -1.64 12.74
N LEU A 76 -22.06 -2.08 12.28
CA LEU A 76 -21.04 -1.27 11.63
C LEU A 76 -20.69 -1.90 10.29
N THR A 77 -20.36 -1.08 9.30
CA THR A 77 -19.60 -1.56 8.14
C THR A 77 -18.17 -1.09 8.25
N ARG A 78 -17.22 -1.99 8.03
CA ARG A 78 -15.79 -1.72 8.12
C ARG A 78 -15.05 -2.15 6.87
N ARG A 79 -13.89 -1.56 6.61
CA ARG A 79 -13.02 -1.92 5.47
C ARG A 79 -11.57 -1.94 5.93
N PRO A 80 -10.74 -2.91 5.50
CA PRO A 80 -9.32 -2.90 5.82
C PRO A 80 -8.65 -1.77 5.04
N LEU A 81 -7.84 -0.95 5.70
CA LEU A 81 -6.96 -0.01 4.99
C LEU A 81 -5.79 -0.78 4.39
N GLN A 82 -5.52 -0.55 3.12
CA GLN A 82 -4.49 -1.25 2.37
C GLN A 82 -3.58 -0.27 1.63
N LYS A 83 -2.29 -0.61 1.56
CA LYS A 83 -1.28 0.09 0.76
C LYS A 83 -0.77 -0.80 -0.36
N ASN A 84 -0.48 -0.23 -1.52
CA ASN A 84 0.14 -0.93 -2.62
C ASN A 84 1.64 -0.61 -2.68
N ILE A 85 2.47 -1.65 -2.65
CA ILE A 85 3.91 -1.57 -2.88
C ILE A 85 4.26 -2.65 -3.89
N ASN A 86 4.96 -2.28 -4.97
CA ASN A 86 5.33 -3.17 -6.06
C ASN A 86 4.17 -3.96 -6.69
N GLY A 87 2.98 -3.36 -6.78
CA GLY A 87 1.79 -4.01 -7.32
C GLY A 87 1.08 -4.94 -6.32
N VAL A 88 1.66 -5.20 -5.14
CA VAL A 88 1.08 -6.04 -4.10
C VAL A 88 0.35 -5.18 -3.06
N TRP A 89 -0.85 -5.60 -2.68
CA TRP A 89 -1.66 -4.94 -1.65
C TRP A 89 -1.39 -5.55 -0.27
N TYR A 90 -1.02 -4.70 0.69
CA TYR A 90 -0.75 -5.06 2.07
C TYR A 90 -1.78 -4.39 2.98
N ASN A 91 -2.24 -5.10 4.02
CA ASN A 91 -3.03 -4.52 5.10
C ASN A 91 -2.16 -3.57 5.94
N ILE A 92 -2.74 -2.46 6.39
CA ILE A 92 -2.09 -1.50 7.28
C ILE A 92 -2.40 -1.91 8.72
N ASP A 93 -1.36 -2.18 9.50
CA ASP A 93 -1.48 -2.47 10.93
C ASP A 93 -1.46 -1.18 11.76
N PHE A 94 -2.00 -1.22 12.98
CA PHE A 94 -1.92 -0.11 13.94
C PHE A 94 -0.93 -0.46 15.07
N ILE A 95 -0.24 0.55 15.61
CA ILE A 95 0.75 0.43 16.70
C ILE A 95 0.13 0.87 18.02
#